data_AF-X8DD76-F1
#
_entry.id   AF-X8DD76-F1
#
_cell.length_a   1.000
_cell.length_b   1.000
_cell.length_c   1.000
_cell.angle_alpha   90.00
_cell.angle_beta   90.00
_cell.angle_gamma   90.00
#
_symmetry.space_group_name_H-M   'P 1'
#
loop_
_entity.id
_entity.type
_entity.pdbx_description
1 polymer ?
#
loop_
_entity_poly.entity_id
_entity_poly.type
_entity_poly.pdbx_seq_one_letter_code
_entity_poly.pdbx_strand_id
1 'polypeptide(L)'
;MSTTLAELEAGAGKGLTGGGTLLPMTDVIRLARHANHYLAIFDKGRALALYHTKRLASPGQRIVLYAKDRGCSHPGCDVAGYYCEVHHVTEYAKSRVTDVNDLTLGCGGHHPIVKPVGWQTRKRKDGETEWIPPPHLDRGQPRTNLFHHPRNCCERGTTKTTIPSRRRFR
;
A
#
# COMPACT_ATOMS: atom_id res chain seq x y z
N MET A 1 9.14 -6.49 8.14
CA MET A 1 8.20 -6.09 9.21
C MET A 1 8.06 -4.58 9.16
N SER A 2 6.92 -4.02 9.52
CA SER A 2 6.72 -2.56 9.61
C SER A 2 6.14 -2.18 10.98
N THR A 3 6.59 -1.06 11.53
CA THR A 3 6.12 -0.47 12.78
C THR A 3 6.25 1.05 12.65
N THR A 4 5.62 1.82 13.54
CA THR A 4 5.85 3.27 13.56
C THR A 4 7.11 3.63 14.34
N LEU A 5 7.71 4.78 14.02
CA LEU A 5 8.90 5.30 14.72
C LEU A 5 8.62 5.46 16.22
N ALA A 6 7.47 6.06 16.58
CA ALA A 6 7.09 6.27 17.97
C ALA A 6 6.98 4.97 18.80
N GLU A 7 6.41 3.90 18.21
CA GLU A 7 6.34 2.58 18.87
C GLU A 7 7.74 1.96 19.04
N LEU A 8 8.62 2.15 18.05
CA LEU A 8 9.98 1.64 18.10
C LEU A 8 10.83 2.37 19.16
N GLU A 9 10.74 3.70 19.21
CA GLU A 9 11.45 4.54 20.19
C GLU A 9 10.97 4.28 21.61
N ALA A 10 9.67 4.06 21.80
CA ALA A 10 9.11 3.70 23.11
C ALA A 10 9.49 2.27 23.56
N GLY A 11 10.03 1.43 22.66
CA GLY A 11 10.24 0.01 22.92
C GLY A 11 8.94 -0.76 23.22
N ALA A 12 7.79 -0.16 22.91
CA ALA A 12 6.45 -0.64 23.27
C ALA A 12 5.49 -0.45 22.10
N GLY A 13 4.63 -1.44 21.84
CA GLY A 13 3.72 -1.46 20.69
C GLY A 13 3.72 -2.80 19.97
N LYS A 14 3.32 -2.79 18.70
CA LYS A 14 3.22 -4.01 17.87
C LYS A 14 3.85 -3.78 16.50
N GLY A 15 4.61 -4.76 16.02
CA GLY A 15 5.10 -4.79 14.64
C GLY A 15 4.23 -5.68 13.75
N LEU A 16 4.02 -5.26 12.51
CA LEU A 16 3.31 -6.04 11.49
C LEU A 16 4.30 -6.82 10.63
N THR A 17 4.12 -8.13 10.54
CA THR A 17 4.87 -8.99 9.61
C THR A 17 4.32 -8.88 8.19
N GLY A 18 5.12 -9.24 7.18
CA GLY A 18 4.64 -9.27 5.79
C GLY A 18 3.55 -10.32 5.53
N GLY A 19 3.39 -11.28 6.44
CA GLY A 19 2.29 -12.24 6.46
C GLY A 19 1.03 -11.74 7.17
N GLY A 20 1.02 -10.51 7.69
CA GLY A 20 -0.15 -9.90 8.34
C GLY A 20 -0.26 -10.14 9.85
N THR A 21 0.66 -10.89 10.46
CA THR A 21 0.66 -11.14 11.91
C THR A 21 1.18 -9.93 12.69
N LEU A 22 0.55 -9.60 13.81
CA LEU A 22 1.04 -8.62 14.76
C LEU A 22 1.91 -9.29 15.83
N LEU A 23 3.12 -8.78 16.02
CA LEU A 23 4.05 -9.26 17.04
C LEU A 23 4.25 -8.19 18.13
N PRO A 24 4.38 -8.57 19.41
CA PRO A 24 4.76 -7.63 20.46
C PRO A 24 6.16 -7.08 20.18
N MET A 25 6.42 -5.84 20.62
CA MET A 25 7.69 -5.16 20.33
C MET A 25 8.93 -5.95 20.79
N THR A 26 8.81 -6.72 21.88
CA THR A 26 9.87 -7.61 22.36
C THR A 26 10.28 -8.65 21.30
N ASP A 27 9.31 -9.28 20.64
CA ASP A 27 9.57 -10.24 19.56
C ASP A 27 10.08 -9.54 18.30
N VAL A 28 9.58 -8.34 18.00
CA VAL A 28 10.09 -7.53 16.88
C VAL A 28 11.58 -7.23 17.07
N ILE A 29 11.99 -6.74 18.25
CA ILE A 29 13.40 -6.45 18.57
C ILE A 29 14.25 -7.72 18.54
N ARG A 30 13.74 -8.81 19.12
CA ARG A 30 14.43 -10.11 19.17
C ARG A 30 14.67 -10.67 17.77
N LEU A 31 13.68 -10.62 16.89
CA LEU A 31 13.82 -11.06 15.49
C LEU A 31 14.70 -10.09 14.69
N ALA A 32 14.59 -8.79 14.94
CA ALA A 32 15.40 -7.77 14.27
C ALA A 32 16.90 -7.96 14.53
N ARG A 33 17.33 -8.42 15.72
CA ARG A 33 18.76 -8.66 16.03
C ARG A 33 19.48 -9.60 15.06
N HIS A 34 18.76 -10.51 14.41
CA HIS A 34 19.33 -11.47 13.47
C HIS A 34 18.85 -11.22 12.03
N ALA A 35 18.19 -10.09 11.78
CA ALA A 35 17.67 -9.75 10.46
C ALA A 35 18.68 -8.97 9.64
N ASN A 36 18.64 -9.14 8.31
CA ASN A 36 19.27 -8.19 7.41
C ASN A 36 18.48 -6.88 7.42
N HIS A 37 19.06 -5.82 7.98
CA HIS A 37 18.39 -4.54 8.13
C HIS A 37 18.35 -3.78 6.80
N TYR A 38 17.14 -3.55 6.29
CA TYR A 38 16.88 -2.67 5.15
C TYR A 38 16.12 -1.44 5.63
N LEU A 39 16.70 -0.25 5.43
CA LEU A 39 16.03 1.02 5.68
C LEU A 39 15.31 1.46 4.40
N ALA A 40 13.98 1.62 4.48
CA ALA A 40 13.17 2.20 3.41
C ALA A 40 12.65 3.56 3.87
N ILE A 41 13.07 4.62 3.18
CA ILE A 41 12.65 6.00 3.45
C ILE A 41 11.60 6.41 2.40
N PHE A 42 10.48 6.94 2.88
CA PHE A 42 9.39 7.42 2.05
C PHE A 42 9.19 8.93 2.25
N ASP A 43 8.97 9.65 1.16
CA ASP A 43 8.43 11.02 1.17
C ASP A 43 7.01 10.99 0.63
N LYS A 44 6.02 11.37 1.44
CA LYS A 44 4.58 11.42 1.08
C LYS A 44 4.08 10.17 0.33
N GLY A 45 4.48 8.98 0.79
CA GLY A 45 4.07 7.69 0.21
C GLY A 45 4.86 7.24 -1.03
N ARG A 46 5.89 7.99 -1.45
CA ARG A 46 6.81 7.62 -2.52
C ARG A 46 8.15 7.18 -1.94
N ALA A 47 8.71 6.09 -2.45
CA ALA A 47 10.07 5.70 -2.10
C ALA A 47 11.05 6.64 -2.82
N LEU A 48 12.10 7.10 -2.11
CA LEU A 48 13.00 8.14 -2.60
C LEU A 48 13.77 7.77 -3.89
N ALA A 49 14.06 6.48 -4.13
CA ALA A 49 14.34 5.89 -5.45
C ALA A 49 14.76 4.41 -5.33
N LEU A 50 14.18 3.51 -6.15
CA LEU A 50 14.74 2.18 -6.41
C LEU A 50 14.26 1.64 -7.77
N TYR A 51 15.15 1.69 -8.77
CA TYR A 51 14.87 1.32 -10.16
C TYR A 51 15.62 0.06 -10.56
N HIS A 52 15.07 -0.67 -11.53
CA HIS A 52 15.74 -1.82 -12.12
C HIS A 52 15.26 -2.08 -13.56
N THR A 53 16.13 -2.63 -14.40
CA THR A 53 15.83 -2.89 -15.83
C THR A 53 15.23 -4.28 -16.09
N LYS A 54 15.35 -5.23 -15.15
CA LYS A 54 14.71 -6.55 -15.31
C LYS A 54 13.21 -6.46 -15.02
N ARG A 55 12.46 -7.31 -15.72
CA ARG A 55 11.00 -7.43 -15.56
C ARG A 55 10.58 -7.78 -14.14
N LEU A 56 11.29 -8.70 -13.48
CA LEU A 56 10.94 -9.12 -12.13
C LEU A 56 11.44 -8.09 -11.11
N ALA A 57 10.58 -7.77 -10.15
CA ALA A 57 10.93 -6.91 -9.03
C ALA A 57 12.07 -7.52 -8.21
N SER A 58 13.07 -6.70 -7.90
CA SER A 58 14.19 -7.13 -7.06
C SER A 58 13.73 -7.39 -5.62
N PRO A 59 14.50 -8.15 -4.83
CA PRO A 59 14.20 -8.34 -3.40
C PRO A 59 14.02 -7.01 -2.65
N GLY A 60 14.84 -5.99 -2.95
CA GLY A 60 14.71 -4.66 -2.36
C GLY A 60 13.38 -3.99 -2.72
N GLN A 61 12.92 -4.10 -3.97
CA GLN A 61 11.63 -3.55 -4.40
C GLN A 61 10.46 -4.27 -3.71
N ARG A 62 10.55 -5.58 -3.51
CA ARG A 62 9.55 -6.33 -2.74
C ARG A 62 9.50 -5.88 -1.27
N ILE A 63 10.65 -5.64 -0.65
CA ILE A 63 10.72 -5.13 0.73
C ILE A 63 10.01 -3.78 0.85
N VAL A 64 10.28 -2.86 -0.10
CA VAL A 64 9.61 -1.56 -0.15
C VAL A 64 8.09 -1.73 -0.31
N LEU A 65 7.64 -2.63 -1.18
CA LEU A 65 6.21 -2.90 -1.37
C LEU A 65 5.57 -3.53 -0.12
N TYR A 66 6.26 -4.39 0.62
CA TYR A 66 5.74 -4.90 1.90
C TYR A 66 5.62 -3.82 2.97
N ALA A 67 6.51 -2.84 2.97
CA ALA A 67 6.42 -1.69 3.88
C ALA A 67 5.29 -0.73 3.45
N LYS A 68 5.15 -0.52 2.13
CA LYS A 68 4.23 0.45 1.53
C LYS A 68 2.79 -0.05 1.42
N ASP A 69 2.57 -1.20 0.77
CA ASP A 69 1.23 -1.71 0.46
C ASP A 69 0.73 -2.67 1.55
N ARG A 70 1.66 -3.36 2.25
CA ARG A 70 1.44 -4.35 3.34
C ARG A 70 0.59 -5.59 2.98
N GLY A 71 -0.23 -5.51 1.94
CA GLY A 71 -1.06 -6.56 1.38
C GLY A 71 -1.62 -6.16 0.03
N CYS A 72 -2.65 -6.87 -0.43
CA CYS A 72 -3.23 -6.59 -1.74
C CYS A 72 -3.80 -5.16 -1.78
N SER A 73 -3.46 -4.40 -2.82
CA SER A 73 -3.95 -3.01 -2.94
C SER A 73 -5.38 -2.90 -3.48
N HIS A 74 -6.02 -4.02 -3.84
CA HIS A 74 -7.40 -4.04 -4.32
C HIS A 74 -8.36 -3.63 -3.19
N PRO A 75 -9.33 -2.73 -3.44
CA PRO A 75 -10.25 -2.23 -2.41
C PRO A 75 -10.94 -3.35 -1.62
N GLY A 76 -10.81 -3.31 -0.29
CA GLY A 76 -11.47 -4.26 0.61
C GLY A 76 -10.83 -5.64 0.68
N CYS A 77 -9.73 -5.89 -0.03
CA CYS A 77 -9.00 -7.15 0.10
C CYS A 77 -8.16 -7.16 1.39
N ASP A 78 -8.17 -8.28 2.11
CA ASP A 78 -7.43 -8.50 3.35
C ASP A 78 -6.21 -9.41 3.19
N VAL A 79 -5.94 -9.89 1.96
CA VAL A 79 -4.85 -10.81 1.66
C VAL A 79 -3.50 -10.14 1.93
N ALA A 80 -2.71 -10.76 2.81
CA ALA A 80 -1.39 -10.26 3.20
C ALA A 80 -0.38 -10.27 2.04
N GLY A 81 0.65 -9.42 2.15
CA GLY A 81 1.64 -9.21 1.09
C GLY A 81 2.39 -10.48 0.68
N TYR A 82 2.57 -11.43 1.60
CA TYR A 82 3.20 -12.72 1.29
C TYR A 82 2.46 -13.55 0.24
N TYR A 83 1.14 -13.37 0.14
CA TYR A 83 0.30 -14.05 -0.85
C TYR A 83 0.01 -13.15 -2.07
N CYS A 84 0.83 -12.10 -2.25
CA CYS A 84 0.71 -11.16 -3.34
C CYS A 84 1.90 -11.24 -4.31
N GLU A 85 1.55 -11.06 -5.57
CA GLU A 85 2.45 -10.86 -6.69
C GLU A 85 2.69 -9.37 -6.90
N VAL A 86 3.83 -9.03 -7.50
CA VAL A 86 4.14 -7.64 -7.85
C VAL A 86 3.55 -7.35 -9.22
N HIS A 87 2.66 -6.37 -9.25
CA HIS A 87 1.99 -5.87 -10.44
C HIS A 87 2.63 -4.56 -10.92
N HIS A 88 2.90 -4.48 -12.22
CA HIS A 88 3.31 -3.23 -12.87
C HIS A 88 2.07 -2.40 -13.21
N VAL A 89 1.97 -1.21 -12.65
CA VAL A 89 0.85 -0.29 -12.95
C VAL A 89 0.93 0.18 -14.39
N THR A 90 2.12 0.60 -14.86
CA THR A 90 2.41 0.71 -16.29
C THR A 90 3.04 -0.59 -16.75
N GLU A 91 2.38 -1.30 -17.67
CA GLU A 91 2.86 -2.58 -18.21
C GLU A 91 4.35 -2.53 -18.56
N TYR A 92 5.12 -3.53 -18.09
CA TYR A 92 6.57 -3.60 -18.35
C TYR A 92 6.92 -3.54 -19.84
N ALA A 93 6.06 -4.07 -20.72
CA ALA A 93 6.26 -4.00 -22.17
C ALA A 93 6.35 -2.55 -22.69
N LYS A 94 5.65 -1.61 -22.03
CA LYS A 94 5.62 -0.19 -22.34
C LYS A 94 6.72 0.58 -21.61
N SER A 95 6.89 0.35 -20.30
CA SER A 95 7.84 1.12 -19.49
C SER A 95 9.29 0.65 -19.64
N ARG A 96 9.50 -0.66 -19.87
CA ARG A 96 10.82 -1.35 -19.85
C ARG A 96 11.62 -1.16 -18.57
N VAL A 97 10.99 -0.61 -17.54
CA VAL A 97 11.58 -0.34 -16.23
C VAL A 97 10.66 -0.89 -15.15
N THR A 98 11.29 -1.39 -14.10
CA THR A 98 10.63 -1.78 -12.87
C THR A 98 10.96 -0.69 -11.86
N ASP A 99 10.10 0.34 -11.77
CA ASP A 99 10.20 1.42 -10.78
C ASP A 99 9.26 1.11 -9.62
N VAL A 100 9.80 1.03 -8.40
CA VAL A 100 9.02 0.75 -7.19
C VAL A 100 7.82 1.68 -6.97
N ASN A 101 7.87 2.91 -7.48
CA ASN A 101 6.77 3.86 -7.39
C ASN A 101 5.64 3.56 -8.38
N ASP A 102 5.90 2.76 -9.41
CA ASP A 102 4.94 2.29 -10.43
C ASP A 102 4.60 0.79 -10.26
N LEU A 103 4.91 0.22 -9.08
CA LEU A 103 4.55 -1.16 -8.71
C LEU A 103 3.51 -1.19 -7.60
N THR A 104 2.75 -2.27 -7.52
CA THR A 104 1.84 -2.55 -6.40
C THR A 104 1.69 -4.05 -6.14
N LEU A 105 1.11 -4.42 -5.01
CA LEU A 105 0.79 -5.81 -4.68
C LEU A 105 -0.62 -6.21 -5.13
N GLY A 106 -0.73 -7.32 -5.86
CA GLY A 106 -1.99 -7.98 -6.21
C GLY A 106 -2.00 -9.44 -5.75
N CYS A 107 -3.03 -9.90 -5.07
CA CYS A 107 -3.14 -11.32 -4.70
C CYS A 107 -3.47 -12.20 -5.91
N GLY A 108 -3.37 -13.53 -5.76
CA GLY A 108 -3.70 -14.46 -6.85
C GLY A 108 -5.11 -14.31 -7.44
N GLY A 109 -6.07 -13.77 -6.68
CA GLY A 109 -7.41 -13.44 -7.18
C GLY A 109 -7.49 -12.12 -7.96
N HIS A 110 -6.75 -11.09 -7.52
CA HIS A 110 -6.88 -9.73 -8.06
C HIS A 110 -5.79 -9.34 -9.07
N HIS A 111 -4.62 -9.97 -9.04
CA HIS A 111 -3.59 -9.72 -10.04
C HIS A 111 -4.06 -10.10 -11.47
N PRO A 112 -4.73 -11.26 -11.69
CA PRO A 112 -5.12 -11.68 -13.04
C PRO A 112 -6.30 -10.92 -13.64
N ILE A 113 -7.09 -10.20 -12.83
CA ILE A 113 -8.25 -9.44 -13.32
C ILE A 113 -7.86 -8.11 -13.95
N VAL A 114 -6.63 -7.64 -13.73
CA VAL A 114 -6.11 -6.44 -14.39
C VAL A 114 -5.81 -6.78 -15.85
N LYS A 115 -6.57 -6.15 -16.76
CA LYS A 115 -6.52 -6.46 -18.20
C LYS A 115 -6.75 -5.18 -19.02
N PRO A 116 -6.27 -5.14 -20.28
CA PRO A 116 -6.51 -3.99 -21.17
C PRO A 116 -7.99 -3.63 -21.32
N VAL A 117 -8.87 -4.63 -21.36
CA VAL A 117 -10.33 -4.48 -21.39
C VAL A 117 -10.92 -5.08 -20.11
N GLY A 118 -10.70 -4.42 -18.98
CA GLY A 118 -11.09 -4.91 -17.66
C GLY A 118 -10.74 -3.93 -16.54
N TRP A 119 -10.35 -4.47 -15.39
CA TRP A 119 -9.85 -3.64 -14.30
C TRP A 119 -8.53 -2.99 -14.69
N GLN A 120 -8.36 -1.73 -14.31
CA GLN A 120 -7.11 -0.99 -14.52
C GLN A 120 -6.58 -0.48 -13.19
N THR A 121 -5.26 -0.31 -13.13
CA THR A 121 -4.60 0.27 -11.96
C THR A 121 -3.97 1.61 -12.32
N ARG A 122 -3.96 2.56 -11.37
CA ARG A 122 -3.27 3.85 -11.51
C ARG A 122 -2.61 4.24 -10.20
N LYS A 123 -1.41 4.82 -10.26
CA LYS A 123 -0.77 5.44 -9.09
C LYS A 123 -1.28 6.85 -8.84
N ARG A 124 -1.69 7.12 -7.60
CA ARG A 124 -2.03 8.47 -7.12
C ARG A 124 -0.78 9.25 -6.74
N LYS A 125 -0.97 10.57 -6.58
CA LYS A 125 0.09 11.49 -6.11
C LYS A 125 0.54 11.20 -4.68
N ASP A 126 -0.34 10.66 -3.84
CA ASP A 126 -0.08 10.21 -2.47
C ASP A 126 0.61 8.84 -2.39
N GLY A 127 0.89 8.21 -3.54
CA GLY A 127 1.55 6.92 -3.65
C GLY A 127 0.61 5.71 -3.58
N GLU A 128 -0.67 5.89 -3.25
CA GLU A 128 -1.67 4.81 -3.21
C GLU A 128 -1.98 4.29 -4.63
N THR A 129 -2.40 3.03 -4.71
CA THR A 129 -2.88 2.43 -5.96
C THR A 129 -4.39 2.56 -6.04
N GLU A 130 -4.88 3.21 -7.10
CA GLU A 130 -6.27 3.16 -7.49
C GLU A 130 -6.56 1.98 -8.41
N TRP A 131 -7.64 1.27 -8.11
CA TRP A 131 -8.25 0.25 -8.94
C TRP A 131 -9.50 0.84 -9.59
N ILE A 132 -9.49 0.87 -10.91
CA ILE A 132 -10.55 1.43 -11.74
C ILE A 132 -11.35 0.25 -12.32
N PRO A 133 -12.62 0.10 -11.93
CA PRO A 133 -13.49 -0.95 -12.47
C PRO A 133 -13.80 -0.68 -13.95
N PRO A 134 -14.13 -1.73 -14.74
CA PRO A 134 -14.73 -1.51 -16.05
C PRO A 134 -16.10 -0.82 -15.92
N PRO A 135 -16.58 -0.07 -16.93
CA PRO A 135 -17.76 0.78 -16.80
C PRO A 135 -19.02 0.10 -16.27
N HIS A 136 -19.25 -1.16 -16.65
CA HIS A 136 -20.41 -1.95 -16.22
C HIS A 136 -20.34 -2.40 -14.74
N LEU A 137 -19.18 -2.28 -14.09
CA LEU A 137 -18.97 -2.59 -12.67
C LEU A 137 -18.72 -1.32 -11.84
N ASP A 138 -18.72 -0.12 -12.43
CA ASP A 138 -18.54 1.12 -11.68
C ASP A 138 -19.86 1.54 -11.03
N ARG A 139 -19.94 1.38 -9.71
CA ARG A 139 -21.09 1.70 -8.86
C ARG A 139 -20.72 2.71 -7.76
N GLY A 140 -19.62 3.45 -7.94
CA GLY A 140 -19.15 4.40 -6.92
C GLY A 140 -18.45 3.75 -5.72
N GLN A 141 -17.99 2.51 -5.87
CA GLN A 141 -17.20 1.83 -4.83
C GLN A 141 -15.85 2.53 -4.56
N PRO A 142 -15.26 2.34 -3.36
CA PRO A 142 -13.91 2.78 -3.07
C PRO A 142 -12.91 2.25 -4.09
N ARG A 143 -11.96 3.09 -4.51
CA ARG A 143 -10.94 2.74 -5.51
C ARG A 143 -9.58 2.42 -4.89
N THR A 144 -9.39 2.63 -3.60
CA THR A 144 -8.13 2.38 -2.86
C THR A 144 -8.40 1.46 -1.68
N ASN A 145 -7.42 0.61 -1.33
CA ASN A 145 -7.56 -0.25 -0.16
C ASN A 145 -7.07 0.43 1.14
N LEU A 146 -7.95 0.55 2.13
CA LEU A 146 -7.59 1.12 3.44
C LEU A 146 -7.36 0.05 4.50
N PHE A 147 -7.65 -1.22 4.21
CA PHE A 147 -7.62 -2.31 5.18
C PHE A 147 -6.23 -2.48 5.81
N HIS A 148 -5.18 -2.47 5.00
CA HIS A 148 -3.81 -2.62 5.48
C HIS A 148 -3.21 -1.33 6.10
N HIS A 149 -3.93 -0.21 5.99
CA HIS A 149 -3.54 1.11 6.48
C HIS A 149 -4.65 1.74 7.35
N PRO A 150 -4.99 1.13 8.50
CA PRO A 150 -6.14 1.54 9.30
C PRO A 150 -6.05 2.99 9.82
N ARG A 151 -4.84 3.52 10.04
CA ARG A 151 -4.64 4.93 10.44
C ARG A 151 -5.19 5.91 9.41
N ASN A 152 -5.04 5.59 8.12
CA ASN A 152 -5.50 6.44 7.02
C ASN A 152 -7.04 6.41 6.88
N CYS A 153 -7.73 5.44 7.49
CA CYS A 153 -9.19 5.40 7.55
C CYS A 153 -9.74 6.50 8.49
N CYS A 154 -9.16 6.62 9.68
CA CYS A 154 -9.56 7.61 10.68
C CYS A 154 -9.32 9.05 10.21
N GLU A 155 -8.20 9.30 9.52
CA GLU A 155 -7.88 10.64 9.01
C GLU A 155 -8.83 11.11 7.90
N ARG A 156 -9.24 10.21 6.98
CA ARG A 156 -10.17 10.55 5.89
C ARG A 156 -11.62 10.73 6.33
N GLY A 157 -12.01 10.24 7.50
CA GLY A 157 -13.33 10.50 8.09
C GLY A 157 -13.49 11.90 8.70
N THR A 158 -12.42 12.72 8.73
CA THR A 158 -12.43 14.04 9.37
C THR A 158 -12.54 15.24 8.41
N THR A 159 -12.87 15.02 7.13
CA THR A 159 -13.24 16.13 6.25
C THR A 159 -14.51 16.78 6.78
N LYS A 160 -14.32 17.90 7.48
CA LYS A 160 -15.34 18.77 8.06
C LYS A 160 -16.52 18.91 7.10
N THR A 161 -17.64 18.29 7.45
CA THR A 161 -18.96 18.74 6.99
C THR A 161 -19.14 20.13 7.57
N THR A 162 -18.83 21.17 6.81
CA THR A 162 -19.19 22.54 7.15
C THR A 162 -20.71 22.62 7.12
N ILE A 163 -21.34 22.46 8.28
CA ILE A 163 -22.76 22.75 8.47
C ILE A 163 -22.92 24.26 8.18
N PRO A 164 -23.71 24.68 7.18
CA PRO A 164 -23.88 26.10 6.92
C PRO A 164 -24.59 26.72 8.11
N SER A 165 -23.97 27.73 8.72
CA SER A 165 -24.56 28.47 9.82
C SER A 165 -25.87 29.11 9.35
N ARG A 166 -26.98 28.79 10.03
CA ARG A 166 -28.27 29.44 9.78
C ARG A 166 -28.09 30.94 10.02
N ARG A 167 -28.25 31.75 8.96
CA ARG A 167 -28.41 33.20 9.09
C ARG A 167 -29.64 33.45 9.97
N ARG A 168 -29.44 34.06 11.14
CA ARG A 168 -30.53 34.68 11.89
C ARG A 168 -31.02 35.86 11.06
N PHE A 169 -32.26 35.78 10.58
CA PHE A 169 -32.97 36.97 10.13
C PHE A 169 -33.20 37.87 11.36
N ARG A 170 -32.92 39.15 11.16
CA ARG A 170 -33.19 40.23 12.11
C ARG A 170 -34.68 40.40 12.33
#